data_AF-A0AAU1TJE9-F1
#
_entry.id   AF-A0AAU1TJE9-F1
#
_cell.length_a   1.000
_cell.length_b   1.000
_cell.length_c   1.000
_cell.angle_alpha   90.00
_cell.angle_beta   90.00
_cell.angle_gamma   90.00
#
_symmetry.space_group_name_H-M   'P 1'
#
loop_
_entity.id
_entity.type
_entity.pdbx_description
1 polymer ?
#
loop_
_entity_poly.entity_id
_entity_poly.type
_entity_poly.pdbx_seq_one_letter_code
_entity_poly.pdbx_strand_id
1 'polypeptide(L)'
;MPNEILRHPRLSSDAVRLLTWQLSLPGDAKDPLSKTARQAGIGKCAFNRVKGELKREGYLHEWRQQGVRGLWSTVQLVSNVPLKPEQALALRDVAPTGGNPAAGEPTGRTVGRHPEKPVLENTPHHPEAPPETQAPEAAAATEAGRQLVATILDLEPRLRVPRGILPQLAALASAWLEAGHTPGGVRAHVQRSLPGPKQPIHKPGGLLRYILGDVPPAPAEEESRRPEPVQPRIARLRECEGVHTQARLFRPEGDEEFCGECLRGRVADGAARL
;
A
#
# COMPACT_ATOMS: atom_id res chain seq x y z
N MET A 1 4.89 12.21 -23.19
CA MET A 1 4.52 10.87 -22.67
C MET A 1 3.78 10.10 -23.75
N PRO A 2 4.15 8.86 -24.07
CA PRO A 2 3.37 8.03 -24.98
C PRO A 2 1.97 7.79 -24.42
N ASN A 3 0.93 7.90 -25.26
CA ASN A 3 -0.46 7.68 -24.87
C ASN A 3 -0.73 6.25 -24.36
N GLU A 4 0.12 5.30 -24.73
CA GLU A 4 0.02 3.88 -24.36
C GLU A 4 0.17 3.66 -22.86
N ILE A 5 1.04 4.43 -22.19
CA ILE A 5 1.22 4.33 -20.72
C ILE A 5 -0.07 4.70 -20.00
N LEU A 6 -0.74 5.77 -20.43
CA LEU A 6 -1.97 6.28 -19.80
C LEU A 6 -3.16 5.33 -19.96
N ARG A 7 -3.16 4.53 -21.04
CA ARG A 7 -4.24 3.59 -21.38
C ARG A 7 -3.91 2.15 -21.00
N HIS A 8 -2.82 1.91 -20.28
CA HIS A 8 -2.34 0.57 -20.02
C HIS A 8 -3.30 -0.19 -19.09
N PRO A 9 -3.88 -1.34 -19.51
CA PRO A 9 -4.99 -1.98 -18.80
C PRO A 9 -4.60 -2.61 -17.47
N ARG A 10 -3.29 -2.81 -17.23
CA ARG A 10 -2.75 -3.47 -16.03
C ARG A 10 -2.00 -2.54 -15.08
N LEU A 11 -1.81 -1.28 -15.45
CA LEU A 11 -1.19 -0.30 -14.57
C LEU A 11 -2.29 0.44 -13.79
N SER A 12 -2.14 0.52 -12.47
CA SER A 12 -2.99 1.39 -11.67
C SER A 12 -2.70 2.87 -11.92
N SER A 13 -3.66 3.74 -11.58
CA SER A 13 -3.49 5.20 -11.64
C SER A 13 -2.24 5.66 -10.89
N ASP A 14 -1.96 5.08 -9.72
CA ASP A 14 -0.73 5.36 -8.96
C ASP A 14 0.54 4.96 -9.73
N ALA A 15 0.51 3.86 -10.47
CA ALA A 15 1.66 3.40 -11.26
C ALA A 15 1.93 4.33 -12.45
N VAL A 16 0.88 4.75 -13.15
CA VAL A 16 0.96 5.75 -14.22
C VAL A 16 1.49 7.08 -13.67
N ARG A 17 0.98 7.51 -12.50
CA ARG A 17 1.42 8.74 -11.82
C ARG A 17 2.89 8.66 -11.42
N LEU A 18 3.33 7.57 -10.80
CA LEU A 18 4.74 7.38 -10.42
C LEU A 18 5.66 7.41 -11.64
N LEU A 19 5.30 6.69 -12.71
CA LEU A 19 6.10 6.62 -13.93
C LEU A 19 6.20 8.00 -14.59
N THR A 20 5.10 8.76 -14.61
CA THR A 20 5.09 10.13 -15.15
C THR A 20 6.01 11.05 -14.37
N TRP A 21 5.95 11.02 -13.04
CA TRP A 21 6.86 11.79 -12.18
C TRP A 21 8.32 11.42 -12.45
N GLN A 22 8.64 10.13 -12.51
CA GLN A 22 10.02 9.69 -12.70
C GLN A 22 10.58 10.08 -14.07
N LEU A 23 9.77 9.99 -15.13
CA LEU A 23 10.19 10.36 -16.48
C LEU A 23 10.23 11.89 -16.72
N SER A 24 9.65 12.69 -15.82
CA SER A 24 9.80 14.16 -15.83
C SER A 24 11.07 14.66 -15.15
N LEU A 25 11.78 13.80 -14.41
CA LEU A 25 13.02 14.18 -13.76
C LEU A 25 14.16 14.35 -14.79
N PRO A 26 15.13 15.24 -14.52
CA PRO A 26 16.37 15.30 -15.28
C PRO A 26 17.09 13.95 -15.30
N GLY A 27 17.77 13.62 -16.41
CA GLY A 27 18.42 12.31 -16.58
C GLY A 27 19.55 12.00 -15.57
N ASP A 28 20.06 13.02 -14.89
CA ASP A 28 21.07 12.91 -13.82
C ASP A 28 20.48 12.90 -12.41
N ALA A 29 19.15 12.96 -12.27
CA ALA A 29 18.47 12.93 -10.98
C ALA A 29 18.74 11.58 -10.28
N LYS A 30 19.39 11.64 -9.11
CA LYS A 30 19.74 10.45 -8.30
C LYS A 30 18.71 10.14 -7.21
N ASP A 31 17.53 10.71 -7.33
CA ASP A 31 16.49 10.53 -6.32
C ASP A 31 16.00 9.08 -6.32
N PRO A 32 15.91 8.43 -5.15
CA PRO A 32 15.40 7.07 -5.07
C PRO A 32 13.92 7.08 -5.45
N LEU A 33 13.46 6.05 -6.17
CA LEU A 33 12.07 5.93 -6.63
C LEU A 33 11.03 6.05 -5.50
N SER A 34 11.40 5.69 -4.26
CA SER A 34 10.55 5.88 -3.08
C SER A 34 10.33 7.34 -2.69
N LYS A 35 11.31 8.21 -2.95
CA LYS A 35 11.19 9.67 -2.77
C LYS A 35 10.24 10.26 -3.81
N THR A 36 10.40 9.85 -5.07
CA THR A 36 9.47 10.21 -6.16
C THR A 36 8.04 9.78 -5.83
N ALA A 37 7.87 8.57 -5.30
CA ALA A 37 6.55 8.08 -4.87
C ALA A 37 5.93 8.93 -3.77
N ARG A 38 6.72 9.36 -2.77
CA ARG A 38 6.24 10.27 -1.73
C ARG A 38 5.80 11.62 -2.30
N GLN A 39 6.59 12.19 -3.22
CA GLN A 39 6.23 13.43 -3.93
C GLN A 39 4.97 13.28 -4.78
N ALA A 40 4.76 12.09 -5.35
CA ALA A 40 3.55 11.74 -6.06
C ALA A 40 2.33 11.50 -5.14
N GLY A 41 2.48 11.55 -3.81
CA GLY A 41 1.39 11.28 -2.86
C GLY A 41 1.09 9.79 -2.67
N ILE A 42 2.03 8.91 -3.05
CA ILE A 42 1.87 7.45 -2.98
C ILE A 42 2.43 6.96 -1.65
N GLY A 43 1.55 6.39 -0.82
CA GLY A 43 1.93 5.78 0.46
C GLY A 43 2.81 4.53 0.29
N LYS A 44 3.51 4.13 1.35
CA LYS A 44 4.52 3.04 1.32
C LYS A 44 3.96 1.69 0.84
N CYS A 45 2.76 1.29 1.27
CA CYS A 45 2.11 0.06 0.82
C CYS A 45 1.71 0.13 -0.66
N ALA A 46 1.14 1.26 -1.08
CA ALA A 46 0.82 1.51 -2.48
C ALA A 46 2.09 1.51 -3.35
N PHE A 47 3.19 2.07 -2.85
CA PHE A 47 4.48 2.08 -3.54
C PHE A 47 4.99 0.67 -3.85
N ASN A 48 4.99 -0.25 -2.89
CA ASN A 48 5.45 -1.62 -3.15
C ASN A 48 4.58 -2.35 -4.20
N ARG A 49 3.27 -2.13 -4.14
CA ARG A 49 2.32 -2.65 -5.15
C ARG A 49 2.61 -2.07 -6.53
N VAL A 50 2.68 -0.75 -6.64
CA VAL A 50 3.01 -0.01 -7.87
C VAL A 50 4.34 -0.46 -8.46
N LYS A 51 5.37 -0.59 -7.61
CA LYS A 51 6.69 -1.05 -8.02
C LYS A 51 6.63 -2.47 -8.61
N GLY A 52 5.80 -3.34 -8.04
CA GLY A 52 5.52 -4.67 -8.59
C GLY A 52 4.78 -4.63 -9.93
N GLU A 53 3.79 -3.74 -10.09
CA GLU A 53 3.10 -3.51 -11.36
C GLU A 53 4.06 -3.07 -12.47
N LEU A 54 4.89 -2.05 -12.20
CA LEU A 54 5.87 -1.53 -13.16
C LEU A 54 6.92 -2.57 -13.57
N LYS A 55 7.33 -3.45 -12.64
CA LYS A 55 8.23 -4.58 -12.97
C LYS A 55 7.56 -5.62 -13.85
N ARG A 56 6.33 -6.03 -13.52
CA ARG A 56 5.59 -7.04 -14.29
C ARG A 56 5.31 -6.59 -15.71
N GLU A 57 5.00 -5.32 -15.90
CA GLU A 57 4.73 -4.74 -17.22
C GLU A 57 6.00 -4.23 -17.93
N GLY A 58 7.19 -4.40 -17.34
CA GLY A 58 8.48 -4.13 -18.00
C GLY A 58 8.93 -2.68 -18.02
N TYR A 59 8.29 -1.78 -17.26
CA TYR A 59 8.66 -0.36 -17.16
C TYR A 59 9.75 -0.07 -16.11
N LEU A 60 9.95 -0.98 -15.16
CA LEU A 60 10.96 -0.88 -14.12
C LEU A 60 11.80 -2.15 -14.06
N HIS A 61 13.12 -1.99 -14.13
CA HIS A 61 14.08 -3.08 -13.95
C HIS A 61 15.07 -2.74 -12.84
N GLU A 62 15.44 -3.74 -12.04
CA GLU A 62 16.33 -3.53 -10.90
C GLU A 62 17.39 -4.61 -10.81
N TRP A 63 18.62 -4.20 -10.51
CA TRP A 63 19.76 -5.09 -10.28
C TRP A 63 20.48 -4.72 -9.00
N ARG A 64 21.08 -5.72 -8.35
CA ARG A 64 22.03 -5.49 -7.26
C ARG A 64 23.43 -5.50 -7.84
N GLN A 65 24.17 -4.42 -7.62
CA GLN A 65 25.55 -4.29 -8.04
C GLN A 65 26.44 -4.07 -6.82
N GLN A 66 27.56 -4.78 -6.78
CA GLN A 66 28.60 -4.53 -5.80
C GLN A 66 29.49 -3.39 -6.31
N GLY A 67 29.54 -2.28 -5.57
CA GLY A 67 30.39 -1.15 -5.90
C GLY A 67 31.86 -1.42 -5.56
N VAL A 68 32.73 -0.50 -5.97
CA VAL A 68 34.20 -0.59 -5.85
C VAL A 68 34.70 -0.83 -4.41
N ARG A 69 33.91 -0.43 -3.40
CA ARG A 69 34.21 -0.62 -1.97
C ARG A 69 33.59 -1.87 -1.35
N GLY A 70 33.03 -2.78 -2.16
CA GLY A 70 32.29 -3.95 -1.69
C GLY A 70 30.88 -3.65 -1.18
N LEU A 71 30.43 -2.38 -1.21
CA LEU A 71 29.08 -1.98 -0.83
C LEU A 71 28.07 -2.41 -1.90
N TRP A 72 26.96 -2.99 -1.46
CA TRP A 72 25.85 -3.33 -2.34
C TRP A 72 25.00 -2.10 -2.64
N SER A 73 24.75 -1.86 -3.92
CA SER A 73 23.82 -0.83 -4.41
C SER A 73 22.74 -1.46 -5.29
N THR A 74 21.59 -0.80 -5.38
CA THR A 74 20.51 -1.19 -6.29
C THR A 74 20.48 -0.20 -7.43
N VAL A 75 20.75 -0.69 -8.65
CA VAL A 75 20.60 0.08 -9.89
C VAL A 75 19.18 -0.12 -10.38
N GLN A 76 18.50 0.99 -10.70
CA GLN A 76 17.14 0.98 -11.23
C GLN A 76 17.14 1.60 -12.62
N LEU A 77 16.53 0.92 -13.59
CA LEU A 77 16.25 1.44 -14.92
C LEU A 77 14.75 1.65 -15.04
N VAL A 78 14.36 2.86 -15.43
CA VAL A 78 12.96 3.22 -15.73
C VAL A 78 12.87 3.60 -17.19
N SER A 79 11.89 3.03 -17.89
CA SER A 79 11.69 3.22 -19.32
C SER A 79 10.29 3.77 -19.60
N ASN A 80 10.15 4.60 -20.64
CA ASN A 80 8.86 5.04 -21.15
C ASN A 80 8.18 4.00 -22.05
N VAL A 81 8.90 2.94 -22.44
CA VAL A 81 8.38 1.80 -23.21
C VAL A 81 8.62 0.51 -22.43
N PRO A 82 7.71 -0.47 -22.50
CA PRO A 82 7.89 -1.74 -21.82
C PRO A 82 9.10 -2.48 -22.43
N LEU A 83 10.07 -2.82 -21.59
CA LEU A 83 11.27 -3.54 -21.99
C LEU A 83 11.22 -5.00 -21.55
N LYS A 84 11.64 -5.89 -22.44
CA LYS A 84 11.99 -7.27 -22.04
C LYS A 84 13.25 -7.25 -21.17
N PRO A 85 13.43 -8.21 -20.25
CA PRO A 85 14.62 -8.27 -19.39
C PRO A 85 15.95 -8.21 -20.15
N GLU A 86 16.03 -8.84 -21.32
CA GLU A 86 17.21 -8.83 -22.21
C GLU A 86 17.53 -7.43 -22.75
N GLN A 87 16.50 -6.68 -23.16
CA GLN A 87 16.66 -5.30 -23.65
C GLN A 87 17.08 -4.36 -22.52
N ALA A 88 16.51 -4.55 -21.32
CA ALA A 88 16.88 -3.78 -20.14
C ALA A 88 18.33 -4.03 -19.69
N LEU A 89 18.79 -5.28 -19.78
CA LEU A 89 20.18 -5.66 -19.53
C LEU A 89 21.13 -5.02 -20.54
N ALA A 90 20.81 -5.06 -21.83
CA ALA A 90 21.62 -4.42 -22.86
C ALA A 90 21.76 -2.91 -22.62
N LEU A 91 20.69 -2.21 -22.22
CA LEU A 91 20.74 -0.79 -21.89
C LEU A 91 21.55 -0.49 -20.62
N ARG A 92 21.57 -1.41 -19.65
CA ARG A 92 22.41 -1.30 -18.45
C ARG A 92 23.90 -1.35 -18.82
N ASP A 93 24.27 -2.27 -19.70
CA ASP A 93 25.67 -2.57 -20.03
C ASP A 93 26.30 -1.55 -21.00
N VAL A 94 25.48 -0.71 -21.64
CA VAL A 94 25.92 0.38 -22.54
C VAL A 94 26.27 1.67 -21.78
N ALA A 95 25.99 1.77 -20.48
CA ALA A 95 26.48 2.89 -19.64
C ALA A 95 28.02 2.83 -19.48
N PRO A 96 28.76 3.96 -19.42
CA PRO A 96 30.21 3.97 -19.44
C PRO A 96 30.77 3.07 -18.34
N THR A 97 31.44 2.00 -18.77
CA THR A 97 31.88 0.89 -17.94
C THR A 97 32.99 1.35 -17.01
N GLY A 98 32.64 1.65 -15.76
CA GLY A 98 33.59 1.62 -14.65
C GLY A 98 33.91 0.17 -14.31
N GLY A 99 34.75 -0.48 -15.12
CA GLY A 99 35.50 -1.71 -14.88
C GLY A 99 34.76 -2.92 -14.28
N ASN A 100 34.56 -3.97 -15.09
CA ASN A 100 34.26 -5.31 -14.57
C ASN A 100 35.48 -5.87 -13.82
N PRO A 101 35.38 -6.31 -12.55
CA PRO A 101 36.36 -7.22 -11.97
C PRO A 101 36.13 -8.64 -12.51
N ALA A 102 37.23 -9.33 -12.83
CA ALA A 102 37.26 -10.68 -13.37
C ALA A 102 36.45 -11.68 -12.52
N ALA A 103 35.64 -12.51 -13.20
CA ALA A 103 34.97 -13.65 -12.60
C ALA A 103 36.02 -14.74 -12.28
N GLY A 104 36.28 -14.98 -10.99
CA GLY A 104 36.99 -16.16 -10.52
C GLY A 104 36.01 -17.34 -10.39
N GLU A 105 36.39 -18.51 -10.91
CA GLU A 105 35.64 -19.77 -10.80
C GLU A 105 35.33 -20.17 -9.34
N PRO A 106 34.20 -20.86 -9.09
CA PRO A 106 33.81 -21.28 -7.76
C PRO A 106 34.69 -22.44 -7.29
N THR A 107 35.73 -22.14 -6.52
CA THR A 107 36.42 -23.15 -5.71
C THR A 107 35.67 -23.34 -4.39
N GLY A 108 35.11 -24.52 -4.20
CA GLY A 108 34.54 -24.90 -2.90
C GLY A 108 35.64 -25.12 -1.88
N ARG A 109 35.45 -24.67 -0.63
CA ARG A 109 36.01 -25.33 0.56
C ARG A 109 35.33 -24.92 1.87
N THR A 110 34.97 -25.99 2.58
CA THR A 110 35.18 -26.31 4.01
C THR A 110 34.89 -25.27 5.09
N VAL A 111 33.98 -25.70 5.97
CA VAL A 111 33.68 -25.22 7.32
C VAL A 111 34.93 -24.74 8.06
N GLY A 112 34.93 -23.47 8.46
CA GLY A 112 35.92 -22.81 9.29
C GLY A 112 35.27 -22.17 10.50
N ARG A 113 35.57 -22.76 11.66
CA ARG A 113 35.30 -22.37 13.05
C ARG A 113 35.25 -20.85 13.29
N HIS A 114 34.21 -20.40 14.00
CA HIS A 114 34.05 -19.02 14.47
C HIS A 114 35.14 -18.66 15.50
N PRO A 115 35.83 -17.51 15.39
CA PRO A 115 36.66 -17.00 16.47
C PRO A 115 35.80 -16.34 17.54
N GLU A 116 35.94 -16.78 18.79
CA GLU A 116 35.41 -16.08 19.96
C GLU A 116 36.15 -14.75 20.15
N LYS A 117 35.41 -13.67 20.39
CA LYS A 117 35.91 -12.40 20.93
C LYS A 117 34.89 -11.80 21.89
N PRO A 118 35.37 -11.03 22.89
CA PRO A 118 35.01 -11.25 24.28
C PRO A 118 33.76 -10.51 24.73
N VAL A 119 33.19 -11.06 25.80
CA VAL A 119 32.21 -10.46 26.71
C VAL A 119 32.71 -9.08 27.12
N LEU A 120 32.03 -8.02 26.68
CA LEU A 120 32.08 -6.75 27.37
C LEU A 120 31.05 -6.83 28.50
N GLU A 121 31.54 -7.10 29.71
CA GLU A 121 30.78 -6.96 30.94
C GLU A 121 30.23 -5.52 31.02
N ASN A 122 28.91 -5.41 31.19
CA ASN A 122 28.32 -4.27 31.87
C ASN A 122 27.49 -4.84 33.01
N THR A 123 28.16 -5.04 34.14
CA THR A 123 27.47 -5.29 35.41
C THR A 123 26.75 -4.00 35.82
N PRO A 124 25.48 -4.07 36.27
CA PRO A 124 24.67 -2.90 36.55
C PRO A 124 25.06 -2.28 37.90
N HIS A 125 25.30 -0.96 37.91
CA HIS A 125 25.19 -0.18 39.13
C HIS A 125 23.72 0.20 39.35
N HIS A 126 23.13 -0.39 40.39
CA HIS A 126 21.88 0.02 41.00
C HIS A 126 22.06 1.40 41.68
N PRO A 127 21.07 2.29 41.60
CA PRO A 127 20.74 3.17 42.71
C PRO A 127 19.38 2.76 43.29
N GLU A 128 19.33 2.75 44.62
CA GLU A 128 18.23 2.40 45.51
C GLU A 128 16.82 2.83 45.05
N ALA A 129 15.84 1.95 45.27
CA ALA A 129 14.42 2.32 45.46
C ALA A 129 14.25 3.02 46.84
N PRO A 130 13.19 3.81 47.14
CA PRO A 130 11.80 3.77 46.61
C PRO A 130 11.20 5.22 46.43
N PRO A 131 9.91 5.50 46.08
CA PRO A 131 8.68 4.75 46.33
C PRO A 131 7.90 4.28 45.09
N GLU A 132 7.23 3.15 45.31
CA GLU A 132 5.99 2.74 44.65
C GLU A 132 5.04 3.94 44.53
N THR A 133 4.64 4.32 43.31
CA THR A 133 3.31 4.85 42.91
C THR A 133 3.37 5.28 41.44
N GLN A 134 3.34 4.33 40.49
CA GLN A 134 2.82 4.46 39.12
C GLN A 134 2.44 3.05 38.62
N ALA A 135 1.44 2.42 39.23
CA ALA A 135 0.02 2.43 38.83
C ALA A 135 -0.33 1.26 37.87
N PRO A 136 -1.46 0.56 38.10
CA PRO A 136 -1.91 -0.63 37.35
C PRO A 136 -2.17 -0.42 35.84
N GLU A 137 -2.10 0.82 35.34
CA GLU A 137 -2.36 1.18 33.93
C GLU A 137 -1.31 0.65 32.94
N ALA A 138 -0.01 0.66 33.26
CA ALA A 138 1.02 0.16 32.34
C ALA A 138 0.94 -1.37 32.16
N ALA A 139 0.57 -2.09 33.24
CA ALA A 139 0.28 -3.51 33.20
C ALA A 139 -1.03 -3.80 32.43
N ALA A 140 -2.07 -2.98 32.62
CA ALA A 140 -3.34 -3.09 31.93
C ALA A 140 -3.24 -2.77 30.43
N ALA A 141 -2.47 -1.76 30.03
CA ALA A 141 -2.22 -1.40 28.63
C ALA A 141 -1.49 -2.53 27.90
N THR A 142 -0.50 -3.16 28.56
CA THR A 142 0.20 -4.33 28.03
C THR A 142 -0.73 -5.55 27.92
N GLU A 143 -1.67 -5.73 28.86
CA GLU A 143 -2.68 -6.79 28.80
C GLU A 143 -3.68 -6.58 27.66
N ALA A 144 -4.17 -5.35 27.48
CA ALA A 144 -5.05 -5.00 26.35
C ALA A 144 -4.36 -5.24 24.99
N GLY A 145 -3.07 -4.91 24.90
CA GLY A 145 -2.23 -5.24 23.74
C GLY A 145 -2.10 -6.74 23.51
N ARG A 146 -1.87 -7.54 24.57
CA ARG A 146 -1.82 -9.01 24.49
C ARG A 146 -3.15 -9.58 23.98
N GLN A 147 -4.27 -9.13 24.53
CA GLN A 147 -5.60 -9.58 24.14
C GLN A 147 -5.90 -9.23 22.67
N LEU A 148 -5.55 -8.01 22.23
CA LEU A 148 -5.70 -7.60 20.84
C LEU A 148 -4.87 -8.49 19.89
N VAL A 149 -3.61 -8.76 20.22
CA VAL A 149 -2.77 -9.67 19.43
C VAL A 149 -3.38 -11.07 19.35
N ALA A 150 -3.90 -11.62 20.46
CA ALA A 150 -4.58 -12.92 20.44
C ALA A 150 -5.75 -12.93 19.45
N THR A 151 -6.62 -11.91 19.49
CA THR A 151 -7.75 -11.82 18.54
C THR A 151 -7.30 -11.70 17.08
N ILE A 152 -6.16 -11.06 16.80
CA ILE A 152 -5.60 -10.98 15.44
C ILE A 152 -5.14 -12.36 14.95
N LEU A 153 -4.49 -13.13 15.82
CA LEU A 153 -4.00 -14.47 15.49
C LEU A 153 -5.13 -15.49 15.28
N ASP A 154 -6.26 -15.29 15.95
CA ASP A 154 -7.46 -16.13 15.78
C ASP A 154 -8.18 -15.85 14.45
N LEU A 155 -8.12 -14.61 13.95
CA LEU A 155 -8.78 -14.22 12.71
C LEU A 155 -8.12 -14.76 11.43
N GLU A 156 -6.81 -15.03 11.45
CA GLU A 156 -6.06 -15.49 10.28
C GLU A 156 -5.17 -16.69 10.65
N PRO A 157 -5.59 -17.93 10.30
CA PRO A 157 -4.87 -19.15 10.62
C PRO A 157 -3.42 -19.18 10.11
N ARG A 158 -3.10 -18.43 9.05
CA ARG A 158 -1.75 -18.33 8.49
C ARG A 158 -0.78 -17.52 9.37
N LEU A 159 -1.28 -16.79 10.37
CA LEU A 159 -0.46 -16.02 11.32
C LEU A 159 0.02 -16.89 12.49
N ARG A 160 0.74 -17.99 12.21
CA ARG A 160 1.36 -18.80 13.26
C ARG A 160 2.66 -18.17 13.72
N VAL A 161 2.63 -17.50 14.87
CA VAL A 161 3.73 -16.68 15.37
C VAL A 161 4.45 -17.36 16.55
N PRO A 162 5.81 -17.36 16.61
CA PRO A 162 6.54 -17.91 17.76
C PRO A 162 6.25 -17.14 19.06
N ARG A 163 6.20 -17.84 20.21
CA ARG A 163 5.88 -17.21 21.50
C ARG A 163 6.79 -16.05 21.89
N GLY A 164 8.07 -16.11 21.53
CA GLY A 164 9.07 -15.10 21.89
C GLY A 164 8.82 -13.69 21.31
N ILE A 165 8.08 -13.57 20.21
CA ILE A 165 7.77 -12.25 19.61
C ILE A 165 6.43 -11.67 20.10
N LEU A 166 5.61 -12.45 20.81
CA LEU A 166 4.31 -12.00 21.32
C LEU A 166 4.40 -10.78 22.24
N PRO A 167 5.38 -10.67 23.17
CA PRO A 167 5.51 -9.47 23.99
C PRO A 167 5.79 -8.21 23.17
N GLN A 168 6.61 -8.32 22.12
CA GLN A 168 6.91 -7.21 21.21
C GLN A 168 5.66 -6.79 20.42
N LEU A 169 4.87 -7.76 19.93
CA LEU A 169 3.62 -7.45 19.23
C LEU A 169 2.58 -6.83 20.17
N ALA A 170 2.51 -7.30 21.42
CA ALA A 170 1.61 -6.74 22.42
C ALA A 170 1.95 -5.28 22.71
N ALA A 171 3.23 -4.95 22.89
CA ALA A 171 3.67 -3.57 23.10
C ALA A 171 3.31 -2.65 21.91
N LEU A 172 3.49 -3.13 20.68
CA LEU A 172 3.07 -2.37 19.49
C LEU A 172 1.55 -2.19 19.44
N ALA A 173 0.78 -3.23 19.79
CA ALA A 173 -0.67 -3.15 19.84
C ALA A 173 -1.16 -2.17 20.93
N SER A 174 -0.50 -2.13 22.10
CA SER A 174 -0.77 -1.15 23.15
C SER A 174 -0.53 0.28 22.65
N ALA A 175 0.56 0.52 21.94
CA ALA A 175 0.85 1.84 21.36
C ALA A 175 -0.25 2.32 20.38
N TRP A 176 -0.92 1.41 19.66
CA TRP A 176 -2.08 1.77 18.84
C TRP A 176 -3.29 2.17 19.68
N LEU A 177 -3.55 1.48 20.78
CA LEU A 177 -4.66 1.80 21.68
C LEU A 177 -4.42 3.14 22.40
N GLU A 178 -3.18 3.38 22.84
CA GLU A 178 -2.75 4.66 23.43
C GLU A 178 -2.82 5.81 22.43
N ALA A 179 -2.58 5.53 21.15
CA ALA A 179 -2.81 6.48 20.06
C ALA A 179 -4.30 6.66 19.69
N GLY A 180 -5.24 6.12 20.48
CA GLY A 180 -6.68 6.34 20.33
C GLY A 180 -7.36 5.43 19.30
N HIS A 181 -6.68 4.42 18.75
CA HIS A 181 -7.31 3.48 17.82
C HIS A 181 -8.16 2.46 18.56
N THR A 182 -9.34 2.14 18.03
CA THR A 182 -10.17 1.06 18.59
C THR A 182 -9.60 -0.31 18.23
N PRO A 183 -9.76 -1.36 19.07
CA PRO A 183 -9.36 -2.72 18.74
C PRO A 183 -9.89 -3.21 17.38
N GLY A 184 -11.14 -2.84 17.04
CA GLY A 184 -11.74 -3.15 15.73
C GLY A 184 -11.05 -2.44 14.56
N GLY A 185 -10.67 -1.18 14.75
CA GLY A 185 -9.90 -0.39 13.77
C GLY A 185 -8.54 -1.01 13.50
N VAL A 186 -7.81 -1.42 14.55
CA VAL A 186 -6.52 -2.11 14.40
C VAL A 186 -6.70 -3.42 13.65
N ARG A 187 -7.68 -4.26 14.00
CA ARG A 187 -7.94 -5.53 13.30
C ARG A 187 -8.26 -5.32 11.82
N ALA A 188 -9.12 -4.35 11.50
CA ALA A 188 -9.45 -4.01 10.12
C ALA A 188 -8.23 -3.51 9.34
N HIS A 189 -7.36 -2.72 9.98
CA HIS A 189 -6.10 -2.29 9.37
C HIS A 189 -5.17 -3.47 9.08
N VAL A 190 -5.00 -4.40 10.04
CA VAL A 190 -4.20 -5.61 9.83
C VAL A 190 -4.76 -6.42 8.67
N GLN A 191 -6.07 -6.71 8.67
CA GLN A 191 -6.73 -7.49 7.61
C GLN A 191 -6.52 -6.88 6.21
N ARG A 192 -6.68 -5.57 6.06
CA ARG A 192 -6.44 -4.87 4.77
C ARG A 192 -4.97 -4.91 4.33
N SER A 193 -4.05 -5.10 5.27
CA SER A 193 -2.61 -5.14 5.02
C SER A 193 -2.06 -6.56 4.81
N LEU A 194 -2.88 -7.59 5.03
CA LEU A 194 -2.48 -8.97 4.79
C LEU A 194 -2.42 -9.29 3.29
N PRO A 195 -1.49 -10.18 2.88
CA PRO A 195 -1.50 -10.76 1.54
C PRO A 195 -2.84 -11.45 1.24
N GLY A 196 -3.25 -11.43 -0.03
CA GLY A 196 -4.51 -12.05 -0.47
C GLY A 196 -4.64 -13.50 -0.02
N PRO A 197 -5.87 -14.05 0.01
CA PRO A 197 -6.17 -15.34 0.67
C PRO A 197 -5.38 -16.52 0.10
N LYS A 198 -4.93 -16.44 -1.16
CA LYS A 198 -4.14 -17.49 -1.84
C LYS A 198 -2.62 -17.31 -1.75
N GLN A 199 -2.13 -16.22 -1.15
CA GLN A 199 -0.70 -15.93 -1.07
C GLN A 199 -0.08 -16.49 0.23
N PRO A 200 1.08 -17.17 0.18
CA PRO A 200 1.71 -17.69 1.39
C PRO A 200 2.30 -16.56 2.25
N ILE A 201 2.17 -16.69 3.58
CA ILE A 201 2.81 -15.79 4.56
C ILE A 201 4.04 -16.49 5.13
N HIS A 202 5.23 -16.15 4.63
CA HIS A 202 6.46 -16.81 5.04
C HIS A 202 6.99 -16.35 6.41
N LYS A 203 6.66 -15.12 6.84
CA LYS A 203 7.16 -14.53 8.10
C LYS A 203 6.03 -13.81 8.85
N PRO A 204 5.11 -14.54 9.50
CA PRO A 204 3.91 -13.96 10.11
C PRO A 204 4.24 -12.96 11.24
N GLY A 205 5.18 -13.29 12.13
CA GLY A 205 5.58 -12.36 13.21
C GLY A 205 6.28 -11.10 12.68
N GLY A 206 7.12 -11.25 11.65
CA GLY A 206 7.78 -10.11 11.00
C GLY A 206 6.80 -9.21 10.25
N LEU A 207 5.77 -9.80 9.63
CA LEU A 207 4.68 -9.09 8.97
C LEU A 207 3.85 -8.30 9.97
N LEU A 208 3.42 -8.92 11.08
CA LEU A 208 2.67 -8.22 12.12
C LEU A 208 3.47 -7.08 12.74
N ARG A 209 4.76 -7.30 13.01
CA ARG A 209 5.66 -6.23 13.48
C ARG A 209 5.75 -5.08 12.47
N TYR A 210 5.82 -5.39 11.18
CA TYR A 210 5.87 -4.38 10.13
C TYR A 210 4.56 -3.57 10.06
N ILE A 211 3.41 -4.23 10.16
CA ILE A 211 2.10 -3.58 10.12
C ILE A 211 1.86 -2.75 11.38
N LEU A 212 2.06 -3.33 12.56
CA LEU A 212 1.81 -2.64 13.83
C LEU A 212 2.87 -1.57 14.16
N GLY A 213 4.06 -1.65 13.55
CA GLY A 213 5.12 -0.64 13.74
C GLY A 213 4.87 0.66 12.97
N ASP A 214 3.94 0.69 12.01
CA ASP A 214 3.57 1.89 11.25
C ASP A 214 2.24 2.43 11.78
N VAL A 215 2.27 3.07 12.96
CA VAL A 215 1.07 3.63 13.61
C VAL A 215 0.57 4.80 12.78
N PRO A 216 -0.57 4.70 12.09
CA PRO A 216 -1.14 5.82 11.38
C PRO A 216 -1.56 6.89 12.40
N PRO A 217 -1.55 8.17 12.01
CA PRO A 217 -2.13 9.22 12.86
C PRO A 217 -3.54 8.76 13.26
N ALA A 218 -3.89 8.97 14.53
CA ALA A 218 -5.20 8.65 15.05
C ALA A 218 -6.25 9.15 14.05
N PRO A 219 -7.20 8.31 13.60
CA PRO A 219 -8.33 8.85 12.86
C PRO A 219 -8.95 9.89 13.79
N ALA A 220 -8.79 11.18 13.45
CA ALA A 220 -9.55 12.25 14.08
C ALA A 220 -10.98 11.74 14.10
N GLU A 221 -11.60 11.68 15.29
CA GLU A 221 -12.89 11.04 15.58
C GLU A 221 -13.89 11.29 14.44
N GLU A 222 -13.79 10.47 13.39
CA GLU A 222 -14.74 10.44 12.28
C GLU A 222 -15.82 9.54 12.81
N GLU A 223 -16.56 10.13 13.74
CA GLU A 223 -17.87 9.74 14.17
C GLU A 223 -18.63 9.22 12.96
N SER A 224 -18.69 7.90 12.86
CA SER A 224 -19.69 7.07 12.20
C SER A 224 -20.53 7.76 11.13
N ARG A 225 -19.91 8.46 10.18
CA ARG A 225 -20.57 8.83 8.94
C ARG A 225 -20.55 7.56 8.14
N ARG A 226 -21.60 6.76 8.30
CA ARG A 226 -22.05 5.88 7.21
C ARG A 226 -21.91 6.73 5.95
N PRO A 227 -21.08 6.34 4.96
CA PRO A 227 -21.16 7.00 3.67
C PRO A 227 -22.63 6.89 3.27
N GLU A 228 -23.28 8.03 3.07
CA GLU A 228 -24.62 8.02 2.50
C GLU A 228 -24.58 7.10 1.29
N PRO A 229 -25.51 6.12 1.19
CA PRO A 229 -25.50 5.21 0.07
C PRO A 229 -25.54 6.06 -1.18
N VAL A 230 -24.45 6.00 -1.97
CA VAL A 230 -24.34 6.73 -3.23
C VAL A 230 -25.45 6.17 -4.12
N GLN A 231 -26.56 6.90 -4.19
CA GLN A 231 -27.70 6.42 -4.95
C GLN A 231 -27.28 6.29 -6.41
N PRO A 232 -27.55 5.15 -7.07
CA PRO A 232 -27.20 4.98 -8.45
C PRO A 232 -27.93 6.05 -9.28
N ARG A 233 -27.32 6.53 -10.36
CA ARG A 233 -27.92 7.59 -11.19
C ARG A 233 -29.35 7.28 -11.64
N ILE A 234 -29.67 5.99 -11.82
CA ILE A 234 -31.01 5.51 -12.19
C ILE A 234 -32.08 5.80 -11.13
N ALA A 235 -31.72 5.92 -9.85
CA ALA A 235 -32.64 6.28 -8.78
C ALA A 235 -33.19 7.71 -8.92
N ARG A 236 -32.54 8.55 -9.75
CA ARG A 236 -32.97 9.92 -10.06
C ARG A 236 -33.75 10.03 -11.37
N LEU A 237 -34.05 8.90 -12.01
CA LEU A 237 -34.79 8.84 -13.26
C LEU A 237 -36.20 8.32 -13.01
N ARG A 238 -37.16 8.84 -13.77
CA ARG A 238 -38.56 8.41 -13.79
C ARG A 238 -38.91 7.91 -15.19
N GLU A 239 -39.81 6.94 -15.27
CA GLU A 239 -40.37 6.49 -16.55
C GLU A 239 -41.41 7.51 -17.05
N CYS A 240 -41.31 7.87 -18.33
CA CYS A 240 -42.24 8.77 -18.99
C CYS A 240 -43.56 8.05 -19.28
N GLU A 241 -44.68 8.65 -18.90
CA GLU A 241 -46.03 8.15 -19.21
C GLU A 241 -46.47 8.42 -20.66
N GLY A 242 -45.54 8.85 -21.52
CA GLY A 242 -45.76 9.06 -22.94
C GLY A 242 -45.75 7.77 -23.76
N VAL A 243 -46.32 7.83 -24.96
CA VAL A 243 -46.28 6.69 -25.89
C VAL A 243 -44.89 6.62 -26.53
N HIS A 244 -44.15 5.57 -26.17
CA HIS A 244 -42.83 5.27 -26.70
C HIS A 244 -42.75 3.80 -27.09
N THR A 245 -41.90 3.47 -28.07
CA THR A 245 -41.66 2.07 -28.47
C THR A 245 -41.00 1.24 -27.34
N GLN A 246 -40.33 1.92 -26.39
CA GLN A 246 -39.70 1.32 -25.22
C GLN A 246 -39.88 2.25 -24.01
N ALA A 247 -39.78 1.70 -22.80
CA ALA A 247 -39.78 2.46 -21.54
C ALA A 247 -38.73 3.58 -21.59
N ARG A 248 -39.19 4.84 -21.55
CA ARG A 248 -38.31 6.00 -21.67
C ARG A 248 -38.09 6.63 -20.31
N LEU A 249 -36.85 6.55 -19.82
CA LEU A 249 -36.45 7.18 -18.57
C LEU A 249 -36.01 8.63 -18.81
N PHE A 250 -36.43 9.54 -17.92
CA PHE A 250 -36.01 10.94 -17.93
C PHE A 250 -35.76 11.43 -16.50
N ARG A 251 -35.10 12.57 -16.35
CA ARG A 251 -34.92 13.22 -15.06
C ARG A 251 -36.04 14.26 -14.89
N PRO A 252 -36.95 14.09 -13.92
CA PRO A 252 -38.01 15.06 -13.69
C PRO A 252 -37.48 16.32 -13.00
N GLU A 253 -38.02 17.48 -13.36
CA GLU A 253 -37.90 18.71 -12.58
C GLU A 253 -39.16 18.89 -11.72
N GLY A 254 -39.15 18.35 -10.50
CA GLY A 254 -40.33 18.29 -9.63
C GLY A 254 -41.16 17.03 -9.88
N ASP A 255 -42.48 17.19 -10.03
CA ASP A 255 -43.44 16.08 -10.17
C ASP A 255 -43.78 15.75 -11.63
N GLU A 256 -42.88 16.07 -12.57
CA GLU A 256 -43.10 15.79 -13.98
C GLU A 256 -43.29 14.28 -14.23
N GLU A 257 -44.31 13.95 -15.02
CA GLU A 257 -44.66 12.59 -15.45
C GLU A 257 -44.30 12.33 -16.91
N PHE A 258 -43.97 13.40 -17.66
CA PHE A 258 -43.65 13.35 -19.08
C PHE A 258 -42.25 13.89 -19.36
N CYS A 259 -41.53 13.23 -20.25
CA CYS A 259 -40.25 13.74 -20.74
C CYS A 259 -40.43 15.04 -21.55
N GLY A 260 -39.36 15.83 -21.69
CA GLY A 260 -39.41 17.12 -22.39
C GLY A 260 -39.84 17.05 -23.87
N GLU A 261 -39.78 15.90 -24.53
CA GLU A 261 -40.38 15.71 -25.86
C GLU A 261 -41.90 15.58 -25.80
N CYS A 262 -42.43 14.78 -24.88
CA CYS A 262 -43.86 14.61 -24.67
C CYS A 262 -44.53 15.88 -24.14
N LEU A 263 -43.85 16.63 -23.26
CA LEU A 263 -44.34 17.93 -22.79
C LEU A 263 -44.47 18.93 -23.95
N ARG A 264 -43.45 19.02 -24.83
CA ARG A 264 -43.50 19.90 -26.00
C ARG A 264 -44.62 19.52 -26.98
N GLY A 265 -44.83 18.22 -27.21
CA GLY A 265 -45.93 17.73 -28.07
C GLY A 265 -47.32 18.08 -27.52
N ARG A 266 -47.52 17.95 -26.20
CA ARG A 266 -48.81 18.27 -25.56
C ARG A 266 -49.12 19.76 -25.51
N VAL A 267 -48.11 20.60 -25.31
CA VAL A 267 -48.29 22.07 -25.36
C VAL A 267 -48.71 22.51 -26.77
N ALA A 268 -48.14 21.90 -27.81
CA ALA A 268 -48.53 22.15 -29.20
C ALA A 268 -49.97 21.69 -29.50
N ASP A 269 -50.39 20.52 -29.00
CA ASP A 269 -51.78 20.01 -29.16
C ASP A 269 -52.82 20.84 -28.38
N GLY A 270 -52.45 21.39 -27.22
CA GLY A 270 -53.32 22.28 -26.44
C GLY A 270 -53.49 23.66 -27.08
N ALA A 271 -52.45 24.19 -27.71
CA ALA A 271 -52.50 25.46 -28.43
C ALA A 271 -53.27 25.38 -29.77
N ALA A 272 -53.36 24.20 -30.38
CA ALA A 272 -54.13 23.98 -31.61
C ALA A 272 -55.65 23.86 -31.42
N ARG A 273 -56.14 23.88 -30.17
CA ARG A 273 -57.56 23.72 -29.80
C ARG A 273 -58.23 25.00 -29.30
N LEU A 274 -57.58 26.17 -29.44
CA LEU A 274 -58.10 27.51 -29.15
C LEU A 274 -58.14 28.34 -30.44
#